data_AF-S6EV16-F1
#
_entry.id   AF-S6EV16-F1
#
_cell.length_a   1.000
_cell.length_b   1.000
_cell.length_c   1.000
_cell.angle_alpha   90.00
_cell.angle_beta   90.00
_cell.angle_gamma   90.00
#
_symmetry.space_group_name_H-M   'P 1'
#
loop_
_entity.id
_entity.type
_entity.pdbx_description
1 polymer ?
#
loop_
_entity_poly.entity_id
_entity_poly.type
_entity_poly.pdbx_seq_one_letter_code
_entity_poly.pdbx_strand_id
1 'polypeptide(L)' 'MKKLIYAIVFFLSIFLVVKGNTMAGYAGLGVMFIGLAGILSELYLYNKRYQ' A
#
# COMPACT_ATOMS: atom_id res chain seq x y z
N MET A 1 -15.04 -8.50 -9.28
CA MET A 1 -13.68 -8.45 -9.88
C MET A 1 -12.88 -7.23 -9.40
N LYS A 2 -13.12 -6.01 -9.90
CA LYS A 2 -12.29 -4.83 -9.56
C LYS A 2 -12.18 -4.51 -8.06
N LYS A 3 -13.27 -4.65 -7.29
CA LYS A 3 -13.26 -4.45 -5.82
C LYS A 3 -12.38 -5.47 -5.08
N LEU A 4 -12.31 -6.71 -5.58
CA LEU A 4 -11.49 -7.77 -5.00
C LEU A 4 -10.00 -7.48 -5.24
N ILE A 5 -9.66 -6.98 -6.43
CA ILE A 5 -8.29 -6.57 -6.76
C ILE A 5 -7.82 -5.45 -5.83
N TYR A 6 -8.64 -4.42 -5.61
CA TYR A 6 -8.31 -3.36 -4.64
C TYR A 6 -8.15 -3.93 -3.22
N ALA A 7 -9.05 -4.81 -2.76
CA ALA A 7 -8.87 -5.43 -1.45
C ALA A 7 -7.52 -6.19 -1.33
N ILE A 8 -7.12 -6.94 -2.35
CA ILE A 8 -5.83 -7.66 -2.36
C ILE A 8 -4.66 -6.68 -2.34
N VAL A 9 -4.71 -5.64 -3.17
CA VAL A 9 -3.66 -4.60 -3.24
C VAL A 9 -3.54 -3.86 -1.91
N PHE A 10 -4.66 -3.56 -1.27
CA PHE A 10 -4.70 -2.96 0.07
C PHE A 10 -3.96 -3.82 1.09
N PHE A 11 -4.34 -5.09 1.22
CA PHE A 11 -3.72 -6.00 2.20
C PHE A 11 -2.23 -6.24 1.90
N LEU A 12 -1.86 -6.34 0.61
CA LEU A 12 -0.46 -6.43 0.21
C LEU A 12 0.32 -5.17 0.60
N SER A 13 -0.26 -3.99 0.39
CA SER A 13 0.35 -2.71 0.74
C SER A 13 0.55 -2.56 2.25
N ILE A 14 -0.45 -2.93 3.05
CA ILE A 14 -0.33 -2.99 4.52
C ILE A 14 0.74 -4.00 4.93
N PHE A 15 0.76 -5.18 4.33
CA PHE A 15 1.79 -6.19 4.61
C PHE A 15 3.20 -5.67 4.35
N LEU A 16 3.42 -4.93 3.25
CA LEU A 16 4.72 -4.31 2.96
C LEU A 16 5.11 -3.29 4.03
N VAL A 17 4.20 -2.44 4.49
CA VAL A 17 4.51 -1.49 5.58
C VAL A 17 4.91 -2.23 6.86
N VAL A 18 4.13 -3.22 7.28
CA VAL A 18 4.43 -4.02 8.48
C VAL A 18 5.76 -4.76 8.31
N LYS A 19 5.99 -5.36 7.15
CA LYS A 19 7.23 -6.10 6.88
C LYS A 19 8.45 -5.19 6.85
N GLY A 20 8.35 -4.04 6.20
CA GLY A 20 9.41 -3.03 6.16
C GLY A 20 9.77 -2.51 7.55
N ASN A 21 8.79 -2.36 8.45
CA ASN A 21 9.05 -1.97 9.84
C ASN A 21 9.83 -3.03 10.63
N THR A 22 9.75 -4.31 10.25
CA THR A 22 10.57 -5.38 10.86
C THR A 22 12.00 -5.43 10.31
N MET A 23 12.31 -4.68 9.26
CA MET A 23 13.62 -4.68 8.61
C MET A 23 14.47 -3.51 9.11
N ALA A 24 15.74 -3.77 9.43
CA ALA A 24 16.66 -2.73 9.87
C ALA A 24 17.20 -1.89 8.70
N GLY A 25 17.42 -0.59 8.94
CA GLY A 25 18.06 0.32 8.02
C GLY A 25 17.19 0.79 6.84
N TYR A 26 17.83 1.42 5.85
CA TYR A 26 17.15 2.08 4.74
C TYR A 26 16.35 1.13 3.84
N ALA A 27 16.71 -0.15 3.81
CA ALA A 27 15.95 -1.16 3.08
C ALA A 27 14.51 -1.30 3.62
N GLY A 28 14.35 -1.33 4.94
CA GLY A 28 13.01 -1.37 5.57
C GLY A 28 12.20 -0.12 5.27
N LEU A 29 12.85 1.04 5.31
CA LEU A 29 12.27 2.33 4.92
C LEU A 29 11.79 2.34 3.47
N GLY A 30 12.58 1.81 2.53
CA GLY A 30 12.18 1.66 1.13
C GLY A 30 10.94 0.77 0.97
N VAL A 31 10.91 -0.38 1.66
CA VAL A 31 9.75 -1.29 1.63
C VAL A 31 8.50 -0.62 2.21
N MET A 32 8.63 0.16 3.29
CA MET A 32 7.54 0.93 3.86
C MET A 32 7.01 1.98 2.88
N PHE A 33 7.88 2.70 2.16
CA PHE A 33 7.45 3.67 1.15
C PHE A 33 6.70 3.03 -0.02
N ILE A 34 7.11 1.83 -0.45
CA ILE A 34 6.38 1.09 -1.50
C ILE A 34 4.97 0.74 -1.02
N GLY A 35 4.85 0.21 0.21
CA GLY A 35 3.54 -0.08 0.80
C GLY A 35 2.67 1.18 0.95
N LEU A 36 3.26 2.29 1.42
CA LEU A 36 2.57 3.57 1.55
C LEU A 36 2.07 4.09 0.19
N ALA A 37 2.90 4.03 -0.85
CA ALA A 37 2.52 4.44 -2.21
C ALA A 37 1.34 3.63 -2.75
N GLY A 38 1.28 2.34 -2.43
CA GLY A 38 0.13 1.48 -2.74
C GLY A 38 -1.16 2.00 -2.09
N ILE A 39 -1.15 2.25 -0.78
CA ILE A 39 -2.31 2.77 -0.03
C ILE A 39 -2.77 4.13 -0.58
N LEU A 40 -1.83 5.05 -0.83
CA LEU A 40 -2.15 6.37 -1.38
C LEU A 40 -2.74 6.29 -2.78
N SER A 41 -2.25 5.37 -3.62
CA SER A 41 -2.79 5.14 -4.96
C SER A 41 -4.24 4.65 -4.90
N GLU A 42 -4.57 3.75 -3.97
CA GLU A 42 -5.94 3.30 -3.77
C GLU A 42 -6.86 4.39 -3.25
N LEU A 43 -6.39 5.19 -2.29
CA LEU A 43 -7.13 6.33 -1.79
C LEU A 43 -7.39 7.36 -2.91
N TYR A 44 -6.39 7.62 -3.75
CA TYR A 44 -6.53 8.50 -4.91
C TYR A 44 -7.57 7.97 -5.90
N LEU A 45 -7.50 6.68 -6.26
CA LEU A 45 -8.46 6.04 -7.18
C LEU A 45 -9.87 6.01 -6.60
N TYR A 46 -10.00 5.81 -5.29
CA TYR A 46 -11.27 5.92 -4.59
C TYR A 46 -11.80 7.35 -4.71
N ASN A 47 -11.04 8.37 -4.29
CA ASN A 47 -11.48 9.77 -4.31
C ASN A 47 -11.85 10.26 -5.71
N LYS A 48 -11.08 9.88 -6.74
CA LYS A 48 -11.38 10.22 -8.14
C LYS A 48 -12.71 9.68 -8.63
N ARG A 49 -13.25 8.64 -7.98
CA ARG A 49 -14.54 8.06 -8.35
C ARG A 49 -15.73 8.83 -7.75
N TYR A 50 -15.51 9.59 -6.68
CA TYR A 50 -16.55 10.33 -5.97
C TYR A 50 -16.52 11.85 -6.23
N GLN A 51 -15.44 12.37 -6.83
CA GLN A 51 -15.41 13.68 -7.48
C GLN A 51 -15.86 13.57 -8.93
#